data_AF-A0AAV3QYK8-F1
#
_entry.id   AF-A0AAV3QYK8-F1
#
_cell.length_a   1.000
_cell.length_b   1.000
_cell.length_c   1.000
_cell.angle_alpha   90.00
_cell.angle_beta   90.00
_cell.angle_gamma   90.00
#
_symmetry.space_group_name_H-M   'P 1'
#
loop_
_entity.id
_entity.type
_entity.pdbx_description
1 polymer ?
#
loop_
_entity_poly.entity_id
_entity_poly.type
_entity_poly.pdbx_seq_one_letter_code
_entity_poly.pdbx_strand_id
1 'polypeptide(L)'
;MLMNLTTLDWDNTTLETLKIPAELLPRISSNSEIIGDIAKGWPISGVPIAGCLGDQHAAMVGQACRKEEAKSTYGTGAFILLNTGDEKIRSAHGLLSTIAFKLGKDAPTNYAFEGSIAIAGAAVQWLRDGLGIISSAAEIEELAKKVVNPQAASIFSQRLMACLLHGGVMMLAVYASG
;
A
#
# COMPACT_ATOMS: atom_id res chain seq x y z
N MET A 1 -0.87 -0.77 -14.33
CA MET A 1 -0.75 0.10 -15.52
C MET A 1 -1.16 -0.61 -16.80
N LEU A 2 -0.68 -1.84 -17.07
CA LEU A 2 -0.98 -2.55 -18.33
C LEU A 2 -2.28 -3.36 -18.32
N MET A 3 -2.87 -3.62 -17.14
CA MET A 3 -4.09 -4.41 -17.00
C MET A 3 -5.30 -3.48 -16.90
N ASN A 4 -6.38 -3.84 -17.60
CA ASN A 4 -7.67 -3.18 -17.51
C ASN A 4 -8.43 -3.69 -16.27
N LEU A 5 -8.76 -2.79 -15.34
CA LEU A 5 -9.43 -3.15 -14.08
C LEU A 5 -10.88 -3.62 -14.23
N THR A 6 -11.50 -3.46 -15.41
CA THR A 6 -12.86 -3.99 -15.66
C THR A 6 -12.80 -5.38 -16.27
N THR A 7 -12.00 -5.58 -17.31
CA THR A 7 -11.93 -6.86 -18.01
C THR A 7 -11.02 -7.87 -17.32
N LEU A 8 -10.11 -7.39 -16.46
CA LEU A 8 -9.09 -8.17 -15.76
C LEU A 8 -8.12 -8.85 -16.74
N ASP A 9 -7.91 -8.22 -17.88
CA ASP A 9 -7.02 -8.66 -18.93
C ASP A 9 -6.06 -7.52 -19.31
N TRP A 10 -5.03 -7.84 -20.07
CA TRP A 10 -4.10 -6.84 -20.60
C TRP A 10 -4.83 -5.86 -21.53
N ASP A 11 -4.56 -4.58 -21.36
CA ASP A 11 -5.22 -3.50 -22.10
C ASP A 11 -4.49 -3.24 -23.42
N ASN A 12 -5.04 -3.75 -24.53
CA ASN A 12 -4.41 -3.67 -25.86
C ASN A 12 -4.04 -2.24 -26.25
N THR A 13 -4.92 -1.26 -26.01
CA THR A 13 -4.65 0.16 -26.31
C THR A 13 -3.41 0.68 -25.57
N THR A 14 -3.27 0.33 -24.30
CA THR A 14 -2.08 0.68 -23.50
C THR A 14 -0.83 -0.04 -24.01
N LEU A 15 -0.93 -1.33 -24.36
CA LEU A 15 0.18 -2.10 -24.91
C LEU A 15 0.69 -1.53 -26.23
N GLU A 16 -0.21 -1.20 -27.16
CA GLU A 16 0.10 -0.57 -28.44
C GLU A 16 0.79 0.79 -28.24
N THR A 17 0.25 1.61 -27.34
CA THR A 17 0.81 2.95 -27.03
C THR A 17 2.24 2.85 -26.50
N LEU A 18 2.51 1.86 -25.65
CA LEU A 18 3.83 1.64 -25.06
C LEU A 18 4.74 0.74 -25.93
N LYS A 19 4.22 0.24 -27.06
CA LYS A 19 4.90 -0.68 -27.99
C LYS A 19 5.38 -1.96 -27.29
N ILE A 20 4.52 -2.53 -26.46
CA ILE A 20 4.78 -3.78 -25.73
C ILE A 20 4.03 -4.93 -26.43
N PRO A 21 4.74 -5.95 -26.97
CA PRO A 21 4.10 -7.14 -27.52
C PRO A 21 3.37 -7.93 -26.43
N ALA A 22 2.11 -8.30 -26.68
CA ALA A 22 1.27 -9.00 -25.71
C ALA A 22 1.81 -10.40 -25.35
N GLU A 23 2.53 -11.04 -26.27
CA GLU A 23 3.08 -12.39 -26.10
C GLU A 23 4.18 -12.47 -25.03
N LEU A 24 4.74 -11.32 -24.63
CA LEU A 24 5.73 -11.24 -23.56
C LEU A 24 5.11 -11.21 -22.17
N LEU A 25 3.79 -10.96 -22.07
CA LEU A 25 3.11 -10.81 -20.80
C LEU A 25 2.65 -12.18 -20.27
N PRO A 26 2.72 -12.40 -18.95
CA PRO A 26 2.23 -13.64 -18.35
C PRO A 26 0.70 -13.72 -18.46
N ARG A 27 0.17 -14.95 -18.38
CA ARG A 27 -1.26 -15.17 -18.19
C ARG A 27 -1.71 -14.57 -16.85
N ILE A 28 -2.71 -13.69 -16.87
CA ILE A 28 -3.37 -13.23 -15.65
C ILE A 28 -4.19 -14.39 -15.05
N SER A 29 -4.02 -14.61 -13.76
CA SER A 29 -4.71 -15.65 -12.99
C SER A 29 -5.40 -15.00 -11.78
N SER A 30 -6.49 -15.59 -11.32
CA SER A 30 -7.09 -15.26 -10.04
C SER A 30 -6.12 -15.55 -8.89
N ASN A 31 -6.38 -14.96 -7.73
CA ASN A 31 -5.50 -15.10 -6.57
C ASN A 31 -5.53 -16.49 -5.93
N SER A 32 -6.54 -17.31 -6.26
CA SER A 32 -6.77 -18.64 -5.70
C SER A 32 -7.23 -19.61 -6.80
N GLU A 33 -6.27 -20.07 -7.61
CA GLU A 33 -6.45 -21.15 -8.59
C GLU A 33 -5.13 -21.90 -8.74
N ILE A 34 -5.16 -23.13 -9.27
CA ILE A 34 -3.93 -23.86 -9.61
C ILE A 34 -3.26 -23.17 -10.81
N ILE A 35 -2.12 -22.54 -10.57
CA ILE A 35 -1.34 -21.81 -11.58
C ILE A 35 -0.38 -22.79 -12.30
N GLY A 36 0.14 -23.76 -11.55
CA GLY A 36 1.04 -24.81 -12.02
C GLY A 36 1.59 -25.60 -10.84
N ASP A 37 2.45 -26.57 -11.12
CA ASP A 37 3.08 -27.43 -10.11
C ASP A 37 4.55 -27.08 -9.92
N ILE A 38 5.07 -27.29 -8.70
CA ILE A 38 6.49 -27.15 -8.44
C ILE A 38 7.27 -28.19 -9.26
N ALA A 39 8.24 -27.70 -10.03
CA ALA A 39 9.01 -28.51 -10.97
C ALA A 39 9.80 -29.64 -10.28
N LYS A 40 10.14 -30.66 -11.06
CA LYS A 40 11.02 -31.75 -10.60
C LYS A 40 12.38 -31.21 -10.15
N GLY A 41 12.93 -31.82 -9.11
CA GLY A 41 14.24 -31.46 -8.54
C GLY A 41 14.17 -30.59 -7.28
N TRP A 42 12.97 -30.15 -6.88
CA TRP A 42 12.73 -29.46 -5.62
C TRP A 42 12.19 -30.40 -4.54
N PRO A 43 12.42 -30.15 -3.23
CA PRO A 43 11.98 -31.02 -2.13
C PRO A 43 10.46 -31.30 -2.10
N ILE A 44 9.68 -30.38 -2.66
CA ILE A 44 8.21 -30.43 -2.73
C ILE A 44 7.72 -30.51 -4.18
N SER A 45 8.46 -31.22 -5.03
CA SER A 45 8.09 -31.46 -6.44
C SER A 45 6.66 -31.99 -6.55
N GLY A 46 5.87 -31.45 -7.48
CA GLY A 46 4.48 -31.85 -7.72
C GLY A 46 3.46 -31.23 -6.76
N VAL A 47 3.89 -30.42 -5.77
CA VAL A 47 2.94 -29.63 -4.97
C VAL A 47 2.40 -28.49 -5.84
N PRO A 48 1.07 -28.27 -5.87
CA PRO A 48 0.46 -27.23 -6.68
C PRO A 48 0.73 -25.83 -6.10
N ILE A 49 1.08 -24.89 -6.97
CA ILE A 49 1.09 -23.46 -6.69
C ILE A 49 -0.34 -22.95 -6.92
N ALA A 50 -1.09 -22.79 -5.83
CA ALA A 50 -2.52 -22.50 -5.86
C ALA A 50 -2.91 -21.08 -5.39
N GLY A 51 -1.92 -20.24 -5.05
CA GLY A 51 -2.16 -18.91 -4.52
C GLY A 51 -1.06 -17.92 -4.92
N CYS A 52 -1.45 -16.75 -5.41
CA CYS A 52 -0.53 -15.68 -5.76
C CYS A 52 -1.19 -14.31 -5.54
N LEU A 53 -0.64 -13.53 -4.61
CA LEU A 53 -1.12 -12.21 -4.23
C LEU A 53 0.05 -11.26 -4.03
N GLY A 54 -0.14 -9.98 -4.35
CA GLY A 54 0.81 -8.95 -3.94
C GLY A 54 0.78 -8.77 -2.42
N ASP A 55 1.92 -8.50 -1.79
CA ASP A 55 2.08 -8.41 -0.33
C ASP A 55 0.95 -7.62 0.38
N GLN A 56 0.73 -6.37 -0.03
CA GLN A 56 -0.26 -5.52 0.64
C GLN A 56 -1.68 -6.09 0.58
N HIS A 57 -2.01 -6.75 -0.53
CA HIS A 57 -3.29 -7.41 -0.80
C HIS A 57 -3.39 -8.75 -0.06
N ALA A 58 -2.30 -9.51 0.02
CA ALA A 58 -2.21 -10.74 0.82
C ALA A 58 -2.44 -10.45 2.31
N ALA A 59 -1.86 -9.37 2.84
CA ALA A 59 -2.08 -8.95 4.21
C ALA A 59 -3.53 -8.49 4.46
N MET A 60 -4.22 -7.89 3.48
CA MET A 60 -5.66 -7.61 3.58
C MET A 60 -6.47 -8.92 3.70
N VAL A 61 -6.16 -9.92 2.87
CA VAL A 61 -6.81 -11.24 2.95
C VAL A 61 -6.50 -11.94 4.28
N GLY A 62 -5.26 -11.90 4.75
CA GLY A 62 -4.84 -12.50 6.02
C GLY A 62 -5.48 -11.85 7.26
N GLN A 63 -5.85 -10.57 7.17
CA GLN A 63 -6.63 -9.85 8.19
C GLN A 63 -8.15 -10.02 8.01
N ALA A 64 -8.58 -10.80 7.03
CA ALA A 64 -9.99 -11.05 6.70
C ALA A 64 -10.82 -9.77 6.48
N CYS A 65 -10.21 -8.72 5.92
CA CYS A 65 -10.87 -7.42 5.71
C CYS A 65 -12.04 -7.52 4.72
N ARG A 66 -13.24 -7.24 5.22
CA ARG A 66 -14.50 -7.23 4.46
C ARG A 66 -14.69 -5.90 3.74
N LYS A 67 -15.76 -5.81 2.93
CA LYS A 67 -16.19 -4.54 2.33
C LYS A 67 -16.28 -3.45 3.41
N GLU A 68 -15.79 -2.26 3.10
CA GLU A 68 -15.69 -1.09 3.97
C GLU A 68 -14.69 -1.20 5.14
N GLU A 69 -13.97 -2.32 5.24
CA GLU A 69 -12.85 -2.46 6.17
C GLU A 69 -11.52 -2.10 5.50
N ALA A 70 -10.65 -1.48 6.28
CA ALA A 70 -9.32 -1.08 5.84
C ALA A 70 -8.23 -1.81 6.61
N LYS A 71 -7.13 -2.05 5.92
CA LYS A 71 -5.88 -2.55 6.49
C LYS A 71 -4.80 -1.51 6.28
N SER A 72 -3.95 -1.33 7.30
CA SER A 72 -2.78 -0.45 7.24
C SER A 72 -1.52 -1.23 7.60
N THR A 73 -0.46 -1.08 6.81
CA THR A 73 0.89 -1.58 7.14
C THR A 73 1.78 -0.40 7.48
N TYR A 74 2.46 -0.47 8.63
CA TYR A 74 3.42 0.54 9.05
C TYR A 74 4.84 -0.01 8.97
N GLY A 75 5.71 0.71 8.26
CA GLY A 75 7.14 0.50 8.17
C GLY A 75 7.84 1.84 7.98
N THR A 76 8.90 1.89 7.16
CA THR A 76 9.55 3.16 6.75
C THR A 76 8.53 4.15 6.17
N GLY A 77 7.66 3.66 5.29
CA GLY A 77 6.42 4.31 4.87
C GLY A 77 5.20 3.56 5.42
N ALA A 78 3.99 3.95 4.99
CA ALA A 78 2.78 3.21 5.28
C ALA A 78 1.92 3.00 4.03
N PHE A 79 1.19 1.90 4.00
CA PHE A 79 0.23 1.58 2.94
C PHE A 79 -1.11 1.26 3.57
N ILE A 80 -2.16 1.91 3.08
CA ILE A 80 -3.53 1.74 3.54
C ILE A 80 -4.36 1.26 2.37
N LEU A 81 -5.01 0.11 2.54
CA LEU A 81 -5.91 -0.46 1.56
C LEU A 81 -7.31 -0.54 2.17
N LEU A 82 -8.31 0.04 1.50
CA LEU A 82 -9.73 0.00 1.87
C LEU A 82 -10.48 -0.87 0.87
N ASN A 83 -11.10 -1.95 1.33
CA ASN A 83 -11.86 -2.85 0.47
C ASN A 83 -13.21 -2.22 0.08
N THR A 84 -13.46 -2.03 -1.22
CA THR A 84 -14.71 -1.45 -1.75
C THR A 84 -15.74 -2.51 -2.16
N GLY A 85 -15.43 -3.79 -1.96
CA GLY A 85 -16.26 -4.91 -2.38
C GLY A 85 -16.19 -5.13 -3.88
N ASP A 86 -17.30 -5.55 -4.48
CA ASP A 86 -17.46 -5.86 -5.90
C ASP A 86 -17.56 -4.63 -6.81
N GLU A 87 -17.59 -3.43 -6.24
CA GLU A 87 -17.68 -2.18 -6.99
C GLU A 87 -16.29 -1.59 -7.27
N LYS A 88 -15.99 -1.42 -8.56
CA LYS A 88 -14.79 -0.70 -9.02
C LYS A 88 -15.03 0.80 -8.99
N ILE A 89 -14.54 1.47 -7.95
CA ILE A 89 -14.70 2.92 -7.77
C ILE A 89 -13.40 3.64 -8.15
N ARG A 90 -13.49 4.72 -8.93
CA ARG A 90 -12.36 5.61 -9.26
C ARG A 90 -12.21 6.69 -8.18
N SER A 91 -11.00 6.89 -7.67
CA SER A 91 -10.74 7.95 -6.70
C SER A 91 -10.85 9.35 -7.33
N ALA A 92 -11.47 10.29 -6.59
CA ALA A 92 -11.46 11.73 -6.90
C ALA A 92 -10.33 12.49 -6.19
N HIS A 93 -9.52 11.81 -5.35
CA HIS A 93 -8.54 12.43 -4.46
C HIS A 93 -7.13 11.83 -4.60
N GLY A 94 -6.81 11.29 -5.78
CA GLY A 94 -5.47 10.79 -6.09
C GLY A 94 -5.10 9.44 -5.44
N LEU A 95 -6.05 8.74 -4.82
CA LEU A 95 -5.84 7.36 -4.39
C LEU A 95 -5.81 6.43 -5.60
N LEU A 96 -5.04 5.35 -5.50
CA LEU A 96 -5.05 4.30 -6.50
C LEU A 96 -6.32 3.47 -6.36
N SER A 97 -6.98 3.18 -7.48
CA SER A 97 -8.02 2.17 -7.55
C SER A 97 -7.38 0.87 -8.02
N THR A 98 -7.54 -0.21 -7.25
CA THR A 98 -6.87 -1.51 -7.49
C THR A 98 -7.83 -2.68 -7.25
N ILE A 99 -7.41 -3.89 -7.62
CA ILE A 99 -8.08 -5.14 -7.23
C ILE A 99 -7.65 -5.46 -5.80
N ALA A 100 -8.58 -5.67 -4.88
CA ALA A 100 -8.29 -6.21 -3.55
C ALA A 100 -7.89 -7.68 -3.66
N PHE A 101 -8.78 -8.51 -4.20
CA PHE A 101 -8.56 -9.94 -4.44
C PHE A 101 -9.65 -10.54 -5.34
N LYS A 102 -9.36 -11.68 -5.94
CA LYS A 102 -10.29 -12.56 -6.65
C LYS A 102 -10.00 -14.01 -6.27
N LEU A 103 -10.83 -14.59 -5.41
CA LEU A 103 -10.58 -15.91 -4.80
C LEU A 103 -11.14 -17.06 -5.66
N GLY A 104 -10.66 -17.16 -6.89
CA GLY A 104 -11.07 -18.17 -7.87
C GLY A 104 -11.49 -17.57 -9.21
N LYS A 105 -11.39 -18.37 -10.27
CA LYS A 105 -11.68 -17.93 -11.65
C LYS A 105 -13.09 -17.36 -11.80
N ASP A 106 -14.08 -18.05 -11.24
CA ASP A 106 -15.50 -17.69 -11.33
C ASP A 106 -16.00 -16.88 -10.12
N ALA A 107 -15.13 -16.61 -9.14
CA ALA A 107 -15.47 -15.82 -7.96
C ALA A 107 -15.59 -14.33 -8.31
N PRO A 108 -16.42 -13.54 -7.59
CA PRO A 108 -16.46 -12.10 -7.78
C PRO A 108 -15.10 -11.44 -7.49
N THR A 109 -14.73 -10.46 -8.30
CA THR A 109 -13.55 -9.63 -8.06
C THR A 109 -13.89 -8.58 -7.02
N ASN A 110 -13.07 -8.48 -5.98
CA ASN A 110 -13.15 -7.41 -5.00
C ASN A 110 -12.12 -6.34 -5.36
N TYR A 111 -12.46 -5.08 -5.15
CA TYR A 111 -11.64 -3.90 -5.42
C TYR A 111 -11.24 -3.19 -4.13
N ALA A 112 -10.26 -2.30 -4.24
CA ALA A 112 -9.83 -1.46 -3.15
C ALA A 112 -9.39 -0.08 -3.61
N PHE A 113 -9.43 0.85 -2.67
CA PHE A 113 -8.57 2.03 -2.72
C PHE A 113 -7.26 1.74 -2.02
N GLU A 114 -6.17 2.22 -2.61
CA GLU A 114 -4.84 2.20 -2.00
C GLU A 114 -4.31 3.62 -1.87
N GLY A 115 -3.92 3.96 -0.63
CA GLY A 115 -3.16 5.15 -0.30
C GLY A 115 -1.79 4.76 0.25
N SER A 116 -0.77 5.53 -0.11
CA SER A 116 0.58 5.34 0.42
C SER A 116 1.11 6.62 1.06
N ILE A 117 1.88 6.43 2.11
CA ILE A 117 2.57 7.47 2.86
C ILE A 117 4.06 7.13 2.76
N ALA A 118 4.84 7.97 2.08
CA ALA A 118 6.26 7.72 1.91
C ALA A 118 7.04 7.76 3.24
N ILE A 119 6.62 8.64 4.16
CA ILE A 119 7.36 8.95 5.38
C ILE A 119 6.47 8.68 6.59
N ALA A 120 6.59 7.49 7.16
CA ALA A 120 5.94 7.08 8.40
C ALA A 120 6.99 6.76 9.47
N GLY A 121 7.47 5.51 9.55
CA GLY A 121 8.56 5.13 10.45
C GLY A 121 9.88 5.85 10.16
N ALA A 122 10.10 6.29 8.91
CA ALA A 122 11.25 7.12 8.54
C ALA A 122 11.29 8.44 9.32
N ALA A 123 10.14 9.04 9.64
CA ALA A 123 10.08 10.26 10.44
C ALA A 123 10.60 9.99 11.86
N VAL A 124 10.21 8.87 12.46
CA VAL A 124 10.66 8.45 13.80
C VAL A 124 12.17 8.19 13.78
N GLN A 125 12.66 7.50 12.75
CA GLN A 125 14.10 7.26 12.59
C GLN A 125 14.88 8.57 12.44
N TRP A 126 14.37 9.52 11.66
CA TRP A 126 15.02 10.81 11.46
C TRP A 126 15.04 11.67 12.74
N LEU A 127 13.98 11.63 13.55
CA LEU A 127 13.97 12.29 14.87
C LEU A 127 15.05 11.72 15.80
N ARG A 128 15.31 10.41 15.73
CA ARG A 128 16.32 9.72 16.54
C ARG A 128 17.74 9.95 16.03
N ASP A 129 18.00 9.56 14.79
CA ASP A 129 19.36 9.47 14.24
C ASP A 129 19.80 10.78 13.59
N GLY A 130 18.86 11.55 13.05
CA GLY A 130 19.12 12.81 12.35
C GLY A 130 19.17 13.99 13.31
N LEU A 131 18.12 14.17 14.09
CA LEU A 131 18.00 15.32 15.01
C LEU A 131 18.44 15.01 16.45
N GLY A 132 18.53 13.74 16.85
CA GLY A 132 18.86 13.37 18.23
C GLY A 132 17.84 13.81 19.27
N ILE A 133 16.58 14.09 18.87
CA ILE A 133 15.52 14.57 19.76
C ILE A 133 15.03 13.44 20.67
N ILE A 134 15.00 12.22 20.15
CA ILE A 134 14.66 11.01 20.89
C ILE A 134 15.85 10.06 20.84
N SER A 135 16.06 9.30 21.90
CA SER A 135 17.12 8.30 22.00
C SER A 135 16.66 6.93 21.48
N SER A 136 15.35 6.68 21.48
CA SER A 136 14.76 5.44 20.96
C SER A 136 13.38 5.68 20.33
N ALA A 137 12.92 4.76 19.48
CA ALA A 137 11.59 4.85 18.89
C ALA A 137 10.47 4.76 19.94
N ALA A 138 10.67 4.04 21.05
CA ALA A 138 9.67 3.88 22.10
C ALA A 138 9.39 5.19 22.86
N GLU A 139 10.39 6.07 22.95
CA GLU A 139 10.30 7.36 23.64
C GLU A 139 9.23 8.28 23.02
N ILE A 140 8.95 8.13 21.72
CA ILE A 140 7.98 8.97 21.02
C ILE A 140 6.56 8.83 21.61
N GLU A 141 6.19 7.62 22.04
CA GLU A 141 4.86 7.37 22.62
C GLU A 141 4.72 8.02 23.99
N GLU A 142 5.77 7.95 24.82
CA GLU A 142 5.81 8.60 26.12
C GLU A 142 5.73 10.12 26.01
N LEU A 143 6.46 10.70 25.05
CA LEU A 143 6.42 12.15 24.79
C LEU A 143 5.05 12.58 24.28
N ALA A 144 4.45 11.82 23.36
CA ALA A 144 3.11 12.11 22.84
C ALA A 144 2.05 12.14 23.95
N LYS A 145 2.12 11.22 24.92
CA LYS A 145 1.19 11.16 26.07
C LYS A 145 1.29 12.35 27.02
N LYS A 146 2.41 13.08 27.05
CA LYS A 146 2.62 14.24 27.92
C LYS A 146 1.96 15.52 27.39
N VAL A 147 1.53 15.53 26.12
CA VAL A 147 0.91 16.72 25.51
C VAL A 147 -0.59 16.75 25.84
N VAL A 148 -1.01 17.80 26.55
CA VAL A 148 -2.41 17.98 27.01
C VAL A 148 -3.35 18.42 25.87
N ASN A 149 -2.81 19.09 24.84
CA ASN A 149 -3.58 19.59 23.70
C ASN A 149 -3.24 18.82 22.39
N PRO A 150 -4.11 17.90 21.94
CA PRO A 150 -3.87 17.11 20.73
C PRO A 150 -3.87 17.93 19.43
N GLN A 151 -4.48 19.13 19.40
CA GLN A 151 -4.46 20.01 18.23
C GLN A 151 -3.08 20.66 17.99
N ALA A 152 -2.32 20.96 19.05
CA ALA A 152 -0.95 21.47 18.89
C ALA A 152 0.00 20.40 18.34
N ALA A 153 -0.20 19.14 18.74
CA ALA A 153 0.55 17.99 18.22
C ALA A 153 0.21 17.67 16.75
N SER A 154 -1.05 17.85 16.32
CA SER A 154 -1.47 17.53 14.95
C SER A 154 -0.90 18.49 13.90
N ILE A 155 -0.73 19.78 14.23
CA ILE A 155 -0.12 20.78 13.33
C ILE A 155 1.34 20.45 13.04
N PHE A 156 2.09 19.98 14.05
CA PHE A 156 3.46 19.53 13.87
C PHE A 156 3.53 18.33 12.92
N SER A 157 2.66 17.32 13.11
CA SER A 157 2.62 16.13 12.25
C SER A 157 2.26 16.44 10.79
N GLN A 158 1.27 17.31 10.55
CA GLN A 158 0.84 17.65 9.18
C GLN A 158 1.90 18.46 8.42
N ARG A 159 2.53 19.42 9.09
CA ARG A 159 3.57 20.27 8.46
C ARG A 159 4.89 19.54 8.28
N LEU A 160 5.29 18.70 9.23
CA LEU A 160 6.50 17.86 9.11
C LEU A 160 6.37 16.89 7.91
N MET A 161 5.22 16.23 7.74
CA MET A 161 4.95 15.39 6.57
C MET A 161 4.99 16.17 5.26
N ALA A 162 4.38 17.35 5.21
CA ALA A 162 4.40 18.20 4.00
C ALA A 162 5.81 18.65 3.62
N CYS A 163 6.65 19.00 4.61
CA CYS A 163 8.05 19.36 4.40
C CYS A 163 8.93 18.18 3.95
N LEU A 164 8.69 16.98 4.47
CA LEU A 164 9.45 15.78 4.09
C LEU A 164 9.10 15.29 2.67
N LEU A 165 7.90 15.57 2.16
CA LEU A 165 7.47 15.20 0.80
C LEU A 165 8.01 16.13 -0.31
N HIS A 166 8.46 17.34 0.00
CA HIS A 166 8.87 18.34 -1.01
C HIS A 166 10.38 18.41 -1.31
N GLY A 167 11.18 17.45 -0.86
CA GLY A 167 12.60 17.40 -1.24
C GLY A 167 13.45 18.45 -0.52
N GLY A 168 13.99 18.07 0.64
CA GLY A 168 15.35 18.41 1.04
C GLY A 168 15.76 19.89 1.13
N VAL A 169 14.99 20.76 1.78
CA VAL A 169 15.51 21.84 2.67
C VAL A 169 14.43 22.16 3.69
N MET A 170 14.69 21.89 4.97
CA MET A 170 13.78 22.30 6.04
C MET A 170 13.98 23.79 6.31
N MET A 171 13.10 24.64 5.78
CA MET A 171 12.93 26.00 6.32
C MET A 171 12.01 25.87 7.55
N LEU A 172 12.63 25.79 8.72
CA LEU A 172 11.96 25.72 10.02
C LEU A 172 11.25 27.06 10.31
N ALA A 173 10.10 27.31 9.71
CA ALA A 173 9.26 28.43 10.08
C ALA A 173 8.48 28.06 11.36
N VAL A 174 9.14 28.19 12.51
CA VAL A 174 8.48 28.32 13.80
C VAL A 174 7.80 29.68 13.81
N TYR A 175 6.61 29.77 13.22
CA TYR A 175 5.70 30.86 13.54
C TYR A 175 4.95 30.49 14.82
N ALA A 176 5.59 30.78 15.95
CA ALA A 176 4.87 31.11 17.15
C ALA A 176 4.29 32.51 16.93
N SER A 177 2.99 32.62 16.72
CA SER A 177 2.30 33.90 16.85
C SER A 177 0.84 33.67 17.20
N GLY A 178 0.49 34.16 18.40
CA GLY A 178 -0.83 34.66 18.76
C GLY A 178 -1.85 33.61 19.15
#